data_AF-A0A7H4PIN8-F1
#
_entry.id   AF-A0A7H4PIN8-F1
#
_cell.length_a   1.000
_cell.length_b   1.000
_cell.length_c   1.000
_cell.angle_alpha   90.00
_cell.angle_beta   90.00
_cell.angle_gamma   90.00
#
_symmetry.space_group_name_H-M   'P 1'
#
loop_
_entity.id
_entity.type
_entity.pdbx_description
1 polymer ?
#
loop_
_entity_poly.entity_id
_entity_poly.type
_entity_poly.pdbx_seq_one_letter_code
_entity_poly.pdbx_strand_id
1 'polypeptide(L)'
;MSCHLGNGSSVCAIKGGRSVNTSMGFTPQSGVMMGTRSGDIDPSILPWLALHEGQTPEQLNQLLNNESGLLGVSGVSHDYRDVEQAADSGNRRAALALSLFAERIRATIGSYIMQMGGLDALIFTGGIGENSARARSAICHNLNFLGLSVDEEKNQHNATFIQAENAMVKVAVINTNEELMIARDVMRLALPEAQTLTVSA
;
A
#
# COMPACT_ATOMS: atom_id res chain seq x y z
N MET A 1 10.13 3.39 -5.12
CA MET A 1 8.91 2.56 -5.05
C MET A 1 7.87 3.29 -4.22
N SER A 2 6.62 3.31 -4.65
CA SER A 2 5.52 3.93 -3.91
C SER A 2 4.60 2.86 -3.32
N CYS A 3 4.30 2.96 -2.03
CA CYS A 3 3.32 2.16 -1.31
C CYS A 3 2.16 3.09 -0.95
N HIS A 4 1.09 3.04 -1.74
CA HIS A 4 -0.16 3.74 -1.42
C HIS A 4 -1.01 2.81 -0.57
N LEU A 5 -1.10 3.11 0.73
CA LEU A 5 -1.73 2.25 1.72
C LEU A 5 -2.96 2.95 2.31
N GLY A 6 -4.14 2.45 1.96
CA GLY A 6 -5.43 2.88 2.50
C GLY A 6 -6.41 1.69 2.53
N ASN A 7 -7.71 1.96 2.55
CA ASN A 7 -8.74 0.90 2.43
C ASN A 7 -8.57 0.08 1.16
N GLY A 8 -8.21 0.75 0.06
CA GLY A 8 -7.53 0.13 -1.09
C GLY A 8 -6.03 0.37 -0.95
N SER A 9 -5.22 -0.66 -1.19
CA SER A 9 -3.76 -0.58 -1.07
C SER A 9 -3.09 -1.11 -2.32
N SER A 10 -2.04 -0.44 -2.78
CA SER A 10 -1.23 -0.89 -3.91
C SER A 10 0.23 -0.46 -3.78
N VAL A 11 1.10 -1.20 -4.46
CA VAL A 11 2.54 -0.91 -4.55
C VAL A 11 2.88 -0.67 -6.02
N CYS A 12 3.70 0.34 -6.29
CA CYS A 12 4.14 0.72 -7.63
C CYS A 12 5.67 0.81 -7.70
N ALA A 13 6.26 0.03 -8.60
CA ALA A 13 7.67 0.09 -8.97
C ALA A 13 7.86 1.21 -10.00
N ILE A 14 8.76 2.16 -9.70
CA ILE A 14 9.00 3.33 -10.53
C ILE A 14 10.48 3.39 -10.85
N LYS A 15 10.84 3.38 -12.14
CA LYS A 15 12.23 3.42 -12.62
C LYS A 15 12.37 4.54 -13.65
N GLY A 16 13.28 5.48 -13.42
CA GLY A 16 13.50 6.62 -14.32
C GLY A 16 12.23 7.48 -14.53
N GLY A 17 11.41 7.63 -13.49
CA GLY A 17 10.15 8.39 -13.55
C GLY A 17 8.98 7.67 -14.23
N ARG A 18 9.14 6.40 -14.62
CA ARG A 18 8.07 5.61 -15.27
C ARG A 18 7.63 4.46 -14.37
N SER A 19 6.31 4.22 -14.31
CA SER A 19 5.77 3.01 -13.71
C SER A 19 6.20 1.79 -14.54
N VAL A 20 6.88 0.83 -13.91
CA VAL A 20 7.35 -0.40 -14.56
C VAL A 20 6.68 -1.65 -14.01
N ASN A 21 6.05 -1.57 -12.84
CA ASN A 21 5.18 -2.61 -12.29
C ASN A 21 4.21 -2.00 -11.26
N THR A 22 3.03 -2.59 -11.08
CA THR A 22 2.02 -2.21 -10.08
C THR A 22 1.29 -3.45 -9.56
N SER A 23 0.91 -3.44 -8.28
CA SER A 23 0.41 -4.64 -7.61
C SER A 23 -1.03 -4.97 -7.96
N MET A 24 -1.84 -3.96 -8.27
CA MET A 24 -3.19 -4.20 -8.80
C MET A 24 -3.12 -4.67 -10.24
N GLY A 25 -4.05 -5.54 -10.62
CA GLY A 25 -4.12 -6.13 -11.96
C GLY A 25 -5.21 -5.48 -12.81
N PHE A 26 -5.96 -6.33 -13.53
CA PHE A 26 -7.11 -5.91 -14.31
C PHE A 26 -8.18 -5.20 -13.45
N THR A 27 -8.35 -5.66 -12.21
CA THR A 27 -9.22 -5.02 -11.22
C THR A 27 -8.41 -4.60 -9.99
N PRO A 28 -8.98 -3.74 -9.13
CA PRO A 28 -8.37 -3.38 -7.85
C PRO A 28 -8.32 -4.51 -6.80
N GLN A 29 -8.71 -5.75 -7.14
CA GLN A 29 -8.72 -6.89 -6.21
C GLN A 29 -7.34 -7.52 -6.04
N SER A 30 -6.56 -7.63 -7.13
CA SER A 30 -5.24 -8.28 -7.11
C SER A 30 -4.20 -7.44 -6.36
N GLY A 31 -3.16 -8.11 -5.89
CA GLY A 31 -2.01 -7.52 -5.22
C GLY A 31 -2.02 -7.77 -3.73
N VAL A 32 -1.79 -6.71 -2.96
CA VAL A 32 -1.68 -6.80 -1.51
C VAL A 32 -3.04 -6.95 -0.85
N MET A 33 -3.05 -7.56 0.35
CA MET A 33 -4.22 -7.59 1.23
C MET A 33 -4.65 -6.15 1.59
N MET A 34 -5.96 -5.89 1.63
CA MET A 34 -6.52 -4.56 1.87
C MET A 34 -7.56 -4.57 3.01
N GLY A 35 -8.37 -3.52 3.16
CA GLY A 35 -9.40 -3.44 4.19
C GLY A 35 -10.43 -4.58 4.11
N THR A 36 -11.09 -4.70 2.96
CA THR A 36 -12.10 -5.74 2.70
C THR A 36 -11.74 -6.67 1.54
N ARG A 37 -10.69 -6.32 0.77
CA ARG A 37 -10.25 -7.10 -0.38
C ARG A 37 -9.17 -8.10 0.02
N SER A 38 -9.27 -9.32 -0.52
CA SER A 38 -8.33 -10.40 -0.19
C SER A 38 -6.89 -10.13 -0.66
N GLY A 39 -6.71 -9.45 -1.80
CA GLY A 39 -5.44 -9.45 -2.51
C GLY A 39 -5.22 -10.79 -3.22
N ASP A 40 -3.97 -11.10 -3.55
CA ASP A 40 -3.63 -12.33 -4.26
C ASP A 40 -3.88 -13.58 -3.39
N ILE A 41 -4.59 -14.54 -3.97
CA ILE A 41 -4.90 -15.86 -3.40
C ILE A 41 -4.65 -16.95 -4.46
N ASP A 42 -4.63 -18.21 -4.05
CA ASP A 42 -4.68 -19.32 -5.01
C ASP A 42 -6.02 -19.30 -5.76
N PRO A 43 -6.03 -19.14 -7.10
CA PRO A 43 -7.27 -19.12 -7.88
C PRO A 43 -8.11 -20.39 -7.74
N SER A 44 -7.49 -21.52 -7.39
CA SER A 44 -8.16 -22.83 -7.23
C SER A 44 -9.10 -22.88 -6.03
N ILE A 45 -8.99 -21.94 -5.09
CA ILE A 45 -9.91 -21.80 -3.96
C ILE A 45 -11.33 -21.45 -4.44
N LEU A 46 -11.46 -20.65 -5.50
CA LEU A 46 -12.76 -20.20 -6.00
C LEU A 46 -13.64 -21.33 -6.56
N PRO A 47 -13.18 -22.19 -7.49
CA PRO A 47 -13.98 -23.33 -7.93
C PRO A 47 -14.21 -24.33 -6.80
N TRP A 48 -13.26 -24.46 -5.86
CA TRP A 48 -13.47 -25.31 -4.68
C TRP A 48 -14.64 -24.82 -3.82
N LEU A 49 -14.67 -23.52 -3.48
CA LEU A 49 -15.77 -22.90 -2.74
C LEU A 49 -17.10 -22.98 -3.49
N ALA A 50 -17.09 -22.76 -4.82
CA ALA A 50 -18.29 -22.89 -5.64
C ALA A 50 -18.91 -24.30 -5.53
N LEU A 51 -18.06 -25.33 -5.57
CA LEU A 51 -18.50 -26.73 -5.55
C LEU A 51 -18.91 -27.23 -4.16
N HIS A 52 -18.20 -26.81 -3.10
CA HIS A 52 -18.39 -27.34 -1.75
C HIS A 52 -19.33 -26.49 -0.89
N GLU A 53 -19.34 -25.17 -1.09
CA GLU A 53 -20.19 -24.23 -0.34
C GLU A 53 -21.37 -23.72 -1.18
N GLY A 54 -21.51 -24.21 -2.43
CA GLY A 54 -22.61 -23.84 -3.33
C GLY A 54 -22.61 -22.37 -3.73
N GLN A 55 -21.47 -21.68 -3.66
CA GLN A 55 -21.39 -20.25 -3.95
C GLN A 55 -21.43 -19.94 -5.45
N THR A 56 -22.21 -18.92 -5.82
CA THR A 56 -22.23 -18.40 -7.19
C THR A 56 -21.00 -17.52 -7.49
N PRO A 57 -20.65 -17.29 -8.77
CA PRO A 57 -19.59 -16.36 -9.13
C PRO A 57 -19.76 -14.96 -8.52
N GLU A 58 -20.99 -14.46 -8.42
CA GLU A 58 -21.30 -13.16 -7.83
C GLU A 58 -21.03 -13.14 -6.32
N GLN A 59 -21.41 -14.22 -5.62
CA GLN A 59 -21.14 -14.38 -4.19
C GLN A 59 -19.63 -14.48 -3.91
N LEU A 60 -18.89 -15.22 -4.74
CA LEU A 60 -17.43 -15.28 -4.63
C LEU A 60 -16.78 -13.92 -4.91
N ASN A 61 -17.28 -13.17 -5.88
CA ASN A 61 -16.79 -11.83 -6.15
C ASN A 61 -17.06 -10.88 -4.96
N GLN A 62 -18.25 -10.97 -4.35
CA GLN A 62 -18.59 -10.22 -3.13
C GLN A 62 -17.66 -10.62 -1.97
N LEU A 63 -17.46 -11.92 -1.75
CA LEU A 63 -16.57 -12.45 -0.72
C LEU A 63 -15.16 -11.86 -0.85
N LEU A 64 -14.61 -11.87 -2.07
CA LEU A 64 -13.26 -11.37 -2.35
C LEU A 64 -13.12 -9.86 -2.20
N ASN A 65 -14.16 -9.08 -2.49
CA ASN A 65 -14.09 -7.63 -2.51
C ASN A 65 -14.53 -6.96 -1.19
N ASN A 66 -15.43 -7.59 -0.44
CA ASN A 66 -16.17 -6.94 0.63
C ASN A 66 -16.06 -7.65 1.98
N GLU A 67 -15.71 -8.93 2.01
CA GLU A 67 -15.75 -9.76 3.23
C GLU A 67 -14.40 -10.40 3.57
N SER A 68 -13.35 -10.04 2.82
CA SER A 68 -11.99 -10.56 2.96
C SER A 68 -11.07 -9.51 3.61
N GLY A 69 -9.76 -9.60 3.38
CA GLY A 69 -8.80 -8.60 3.84
C GLY A 69 -8.70 -8.51 5.36
N LEU A 70 -8.41 -7.31 5.87
CA LEU A 70 -8.35 -7.02 7.30
C LEU A 70 -9.64 -7.44 8.01
N LEU A 71 -10.78 -7.14 7.39
CA LEU A 71 -12.11 -7.49 7.92
C LEU A 71 -12.26 -9.01 8.08
N GLY A 72 -12.03 -9.78 7.01
CA GLY A 72 -12.23 -11.22 7.02
C GLY A 72 -11.29 -11.94 7.99
N VAL A 73 -10.02 -11.54 8.05
CA VAL A 73 -9.04 -12.18 8.95
C VAL A 73 -9.28 -11.78 10.39
N SER A 74 -9.42 -10.48 10.69
CA SER A 74 -9.60 -9.99 12.05
C SER A 74 -10.95 -10.38 12.64
N GLY A 75 -12.00 -10.37 11.83
CA GLY A 75 -13.39 -10.45 12.27
C GLY A 75 -13.83 -9.22 13.07
N VAL A 76 -13.12 -8.10 12.95
CA VAL A 76 -13.35 -6.87 13.75
C VAL A 76 -13.81 -5.73 12.85
N SER A 77 -12.92 -5.25 11.97
CA SER A 77 -13.15 -4.05 11.16
C SER A 77 -12.28 -4.10 9.90
N HIS A 78 -12.65 -3.30 8.91
CA HIS A 78 -11.81 -3.01 7.76
C HIS A 78 -10.88 -1.80 8.00
N ASP A 79 -11.14 -0.99 9.04
CA ASP A 79 -10.29 0.14 9.43
C ASP A 79 -9.06 -0.37 10.20
N TYR A 80 -7.88 0.03 9.73
CA TYR A 80 -6.61 -0.42 10.30
C TYR A 80 -6.46 -0.06 11.78
N ARG A 81 -6.96 1.11 12.21
CA ARG A 81 -6.82 1.62 13.59
C ARG A 81 -7.67 0.80 14.56
N ASP A 82 -8.87 0.41 14.16
CA ASP A 82 -9.73 -0.46 14.96
C ASP A 82 -9.09 -1.83 15.15
N VAL A 83 -8.46 -2.36 14.10
CA VAL A 83 -7.75 -3.64 14.15
C VAL A 83 -6.49 -3.53 15.04
N GLU A 84 -5.74 -2.42 14.99
CA GLU A 84 -4.63 -2.15 15.92
C GLU A 84 -5.11 -2.13 17.38
N GLN A 85 -6.17 -1.39 17.69
CA GLN A 85 -6.72 -1.30 19.05
C GLN A 85 -7.19 -2.68 19.55
N ALA A 86 -7.85 -3.46 18.70
CA ALA A 86 -8.28 -4.81 19.04
C ALA A 86 -7.07 -5.73 19.30
N ALA A 87 -6.02 -5.63 18.49
CA ALA A 87 -4.79 -6.39 18.69
C ALA A 87 -4.11 -6.04 20.01
N ASP A 88 -4.05 -4.75 20.36
CA ASP A 88 -3.45 -4.26 21.61
C ASP A 88 -4.28 -4.67 22.84
N SER A 89 -5.59 -4.87 22.64
CA SER A 89 -6.50 -5.45 23.63
C SER A 89 -6.43 -6.99 23.73
N GLY A 90 -5.48 -7.62 23.03
CA GLY A 90 -5.22 -9.07 23.08
C GLY A 90 -5.97 -9.90 22.03
N ASN A 91 -6.64 -9.30 21.05
CA ASN A 91 -7.30 -10.05 19.97
C ASN A 91 -6.26 -10.65 19.02
N ARG A 92 -6.09 -11.98 19.10
CA ARG A 92 -5.12 -12.74 18.28
C ARG A 92 -5.42 -12.69 16.78
N ARG A 93 -6.69 -12.63 16.37
CA ARG A 93 -7.07 -12.53 14.95
C ARG A 93 -6.73 -11.17 14.39
N ALA A 94 -6.92 -10.11 15.17
CA ALA A 94 -6.51 -8.76 14.79
C ALA A 94 -4.99 -8.66 14.60
N ALA A 95 -4.21 -9.18 15.55
CA ALA A 95 -2.75 -9.23 15.43
C ALA A 95 -2.28 -10.04 14.19
N LEU A 96 -2.95 -11.16 13.89
CA LEU A 96 -2.70 -11.93 12.67
C LEU A 96 -3.01 -11.12 11.40
N ALA A 97 -4.14 -10.42 11.37
CA ALA A 97 -4.54 -9.60 10.22
C ALA A 97 -3.51 -8.51 9.90
N LEU A 98 -3.01 -7.80 10.92
CA LEU A 98 -1.96 -6.78 10.77
C LEU A 98 -0.64 -7.39 10.28
N SER A 99 -0.29 -8.58 10.80
CA SER A 99 0.94 -9.29 10.40
C SER A 99 0.87 -9.73 8.93
N LEU A 100 -0.27 -10.30 8.50
CA LEU A 100 -0.50 -10.68 7.11
C LEU A 100 -0.48 -9.47 6.17
N PHE A 101 -1.11 -8.37 6.57
CA PHE A 101 -1.10 -7.12 5.80
C PHE A 101 0.33 -6.64 5.54
N ALA A 102 1.15 -6.53 6.60
CA ALA A 102 2.54 -6.11 6.49
C ALA A 102 3.38 -7.10 5.66
N GLU A 103 3.20 -8.41 5.87
CA GLU A 103 3.93 -9.45 5.15
C GLU A 103 3.62 -9.45 3.66
N ARG A 104 2.35 -9.31 3.26
CA ARG A 104 1.95 -9.25 1.84
C ARG A 104 2.59 -8.06 1.14
N ILE A 105 2.61 -6.89 1.79
CA ILE A 105 3.27 -5.70 1.25
C ILE A 105 4.79 -5.90 1.16
N ARG A 106 5.42 -6.44 2.20
CA ARG A 106 6.86 -6.73 2.21
C ARG A 106 7.25 -7.72 1.11
N ALA A 107 6.45 -8.77 0.88
CA ALA A 107 6.67 -9.72 -0.21
C ALA A 107 6.61 -9.03 -1.59
N THR A 108 5.62 -8.16 -1.81
CA THR A 108 5.52 -7.36 -3.04
C THR A 108 6.71 -6.42 -3.22
N ILE A 109 7.15 -5.73 -2.15
CA ILE A 109 8.35 -4.89 -2.17
C ILE A 109 9.56 -5.71 -2.61
N GLY A 110 9.81 -6.87 -1.98
CA GLY A 110 10.93 -7.75 -2.34
C GLY A 110 10.92 -8.15 -3.82
N SER A 111 9.76 -8.57 -4.34
CA SER A 111 9.58 -8.90 -5.76
C SER A 111 9.94 -7.72 -6.67
N TYR A 112 9.51 -6.51 -6.33
CA TYR A 112 9.75 -5.34 -7.15
C TYR A 112 11.18 -4.81 -7.07
N ILE A 113 11.85 -4.95 -5.92
CA ILE A 113 13.28 -4.65 -5.79
C ILE A 113 14.09 -5.53 -6.76
N MET A 114 13.78 -6.84 -6.82
CA MET A 114 14.46 -7.76 -7.72
C MET A 114 14.29 -7.38 -9.19
N GLN A 115 13.09 -6.92 -9.58
CA GLN A 115 12.82 -6.47 -10.95
C GLN A 115 13.51 -5.15 -11.29
N MET A 116 13.60 -4.21 -10.35
CA MET A 116 14.25 -2.92 -10.57
C MET A 116 15.78 -3.00 -10.57
N GLY A 117 16.34 -4.01 -9.90
CA GLY A 117 17.78 -4.19 -9.70
C GLY A 117 18.35 -3.39 -8.52
N GLY A 118 17.49 -2.95 -7.60
CA GLY A 118 17.83 -2.07 -6.48
C GLY A 118 16.66 -1.17 -6.06
N LEU A 119 16.89 -0.33 -5.05
CA LEU A 119 15.90 0.60 -4.53
C LEU A 119 16.56 1.86 -3.98
N ASP A 120 16.29 3.02 -4.57
CA ASP A 120 16.78 4.30 -4.04
C ASP A 120 15.90 4.82 -2.89
N ALA A 121 14.58 4.63 -3.02
CA ALA A 121 13.61 5.13 -2.06
C ALA A 121 12.35 4.25 -1.96
N LEU A 122 11.86 4.07 -0.73
CA LEU A 122 10.55 3.53 -0.40
C LEU A 122 9.66 4.66 0.14
N ILE A 123 8.53 4.91 -0.51
CA ILE A 123 7.61 5.98 -0.16
C ILE A 123 6.33 5.38 0.40
N PHE A 124 5.88 5.85 1.56
CA PHE A 124 4.57 5.56 2.13
C PHE A 124 3.65 6.75 1.91
N THR A 125 2.44 6.45 1.44
CA THR A 125 1.38 7.43 1.20
C THR A 125 0.01 6.79 1.41
N GLY A 126 -1.07 7.57 1.36
CA GLY A 126 -2.43 7.09 1.64
C GLY A 126 -2.71 7.01 3.14
N GLY A 127 -3.99 6.86 3.50
CA GLY A 127 -4.44 7.00 4.89
C GLY A 127 -3.69 6.15 5.92
N ILE A 128 -3.37 4.90 5.62
CA ILE A 128 -2.57 4.02 6.50
C ILE A 128 -1.09 4.39 6.42
N GLY A 129 -0.56 4.57 5.20
CA GLY A 129 0.87 4.86 4.99
C GLY A 129 1.33 6.17 5.61
N GLU A 130 0.46 7.18 5.62
CA GLU A 130 0.72 8.50 6.20
C GLU A 130 0.64 8.50 7.71
N ASN A 131 -0.32 7.76 8.29
CA ASN A 131 -0.70 7.94 9.70
C ASN A 131 -0.28 6.80 10.63
N SER A 132 -0.05 5.58 10.14
CA SER A 132 0.34 4.44 11.00
C SER A 132 1.85 4.22 10.97
N ALA A 133 2.54 4.76 11.98
CA ALA A 133 3.94 4.47 12.23
C ALA A 133 4.19 2.95 12.42
N ARG A 134 3.26 2.26 13.11
CA ARG A 134 3.31 0.82 13.33
C ARG A 134 3.25 0.02 12.03
N ALA A 135 2.37 0.39 11.10
CA ALA A 135 2.32 -0.24 9.78
C ALA A 135 3.65 -0.11 9.04
N ARG A 136 4.22 1.12 9.02
CA ARG A 136 5.51 1.38 8.37
C ARG A 136 6.65 0.56 9.00
N SER A 137 6.75 0.52 10.33
CA SER A 137 7.76 -0.30 11.02
C SER A 137 7.58 -1.78 10.72
N ALA A 138 6.34 -2.28 10.77
CA ALA A 138 6.04 -3.68 10.50
C ALA A 138 6.37 -4.11 9.07
N ILE A 139 6.13 -3.24 8.08
CA ILE A 139 6.47 -3.48 6.66
C ILE A 139 8.00 -3.45 6.47
N CYS A 140 8.68 -2.47 7.08
CA CYS A 140 10.14 -2.31 6.97
C CYS A 140 10.94 -3.31 7.83
N HIS A 141 10.27 -4.08 8.70
CA HIS A 141 10.92 -5.05 9.57
C HIS A 141 11.74 -6.09 8.78
N ASN A 142 12.94 -6.37 9.27
CA ASN A 142 13.94 -7.29 8.69
C ASN A 142 14.44 -6.93 7.28
N LEU A 143 14.33 -5.67 6.84
CA LEU A 143 14.87 -5.23 5.54
C LEU A 143 16.27 -4.58 5.63
N ASN A 144 16.91 -4.62 6.81
CA ASN A 144 18.24 -4.04 7.04
C ASN A 144 19.32 -4.60 6.11
N PHE A 145 19.22 -5.87 5.71
CA PHE A 145 20.14 -6.51 4.77
C PHE A 145 20.08 -5.91 3.35
N LEU A 146 19.00 -5.20 3.02
CA LEU A 146 18.84 -4.43 1.79
C LEU A 146 19.27 -2.96 1.97
N GLY A 147 19.84 -2.59 3.12
CA GLY A 147 20.17 -1.21 3.46
C GLY A 147 18.95 -0.34 3.79
N LEU A 148 17.79 -0.97 4.06
CA LEU A 148 16.56 -0.30 4.46
C LEU A 148 16.39 -0.44 5.98
N SER A 149 16.47 0.69 6.69
CA SER A 149 16.24 0.73 8.13
C SER A 149 15.49 2.00 8.49
N VAL A 150 14.49 1.88 9.35
CA VAL A 150 13.68 2.99 9.87
C VAL A 150 14.27 3.49 11.18
N ASP A 151 14.22 4.81 11.38
CA ASP A 151 14.44 5.53 12.63
C ASP A 151 13.08 5.63 13.33
N GLU A 152 12.90 4.90 14.43
CA GLU A 152 11.60 4.80 15.08
C GLU A 152 11.12 6.15 15.65
N GLU A 153 12.02 7.01 16.12
CA GLU A 153 11.62 8.33 16.62
C GLU A 153 11.08 9.20 15.50
N LYS A 154 11.78 9.27 14.36
CA LYS A 154 11.28 10.00 13.18
C LYS A 154 9.97 9.42 12.65
N ASN A 155 9.86 8.10 12.70
CA ASN A 155 8.67 7.39 12.26
C ASN A 155 7.46 7.71 13.13
N GLN A 156 7.60 7.70 14.46
CA GLN A 156 6.51 8.06 15.37
C GLN A 156 6.04 9.51 15.22
N HIS A 157 6.96 10.42 14.89
CA HIS A 157 6.63 11.84 14.64
C HIS A 157 6.10 12.13 13.23
N ASN A 158 5.90 11.11 12.39
CA ASN A 158 5.51 11.26 10.98
C ASN A 158 6.43 12.25 10.21
N ALA A 159 7.74 12.21 10.49
CA ALA A 159 8.69 13.01 9.74
C ALA A 159 8.66 12.64 8.25
N THR A 160 8.99 13.59 7.37
CA THR A 160 9.01 13.34 5.92
C THR A 160 9.98 12.22 5.53
N PHE A 161 11.15 12.16 6.18
CA PHE A 161 12.12 11.09 5.99
C PHE A 161 12.30 10.36 7.32
N ILE A 162 12.05 9.05 7.30
CA ILE A 162 12.01 8.19 8.47
C ILE A 162 13.12 7.14 8.46
N GLN A 163 14.04 7.16 7.51
CA GLN A 163 15.17 6.22 7.53
C GLN A 163 16.19 6.56 8.63
N ALA A 164 16.88 5.54 9.12
CA ALA A 164 18.07 5.67 9.96
C ALA A 164 19.20 6.40 9.21
N GLU A 165 20.09 7.07 9.94
CA GLU A 165 21.14 7.92 9.35
C GLU A 165 22.06 7.17 8.37
N ASN A 166 22.38 5.91 8.69
CA ASN A 166 23.24 5.05 7.88
C ASN A 166 22.47 4.16 6.88
N ALA A 167 21.17 4.40 6.67
CA ALA A 167 20.39 3.64 5.68
C ALA A 167 20.78 4.04 4.25
N MET A 168 20.99 3.04 3.40
CA MET A 168 21.28 3.23 1.97
C MET A 168 20.03 3.62 1.19
N VAL A 169 18.87 3.09 1.61
CA VAL A 169 17.57 3.37 0.99
C VAL A 169 16.90 4.50 1.75
N LYS A 170 16.40 5.52 1.05
CA LYS A 170 15.54 6.55 1.64
C LYS A 170 14.17 5.97 1.96
N VAL A 171 13.62 6.28 3.13
CA VAL A 171 12.27 5.88 3.51
C VAL A 171 11.50 7.14 3.85
N ALA A 172 10.45 7.44 3.10
CA ALA A 172 9.74 8.71 3.25
C ALA A 172 8.23 8.53 3.41
N VAL A 173 7.63 9.46 4.15
CA VAL A 173 6.18 9.63 4.27
C VAL A 173 5.80 10.86 3.47
N ILE A 174 5.01 10.68 2.41
CA ILE A 174 4.62 11.76 1.50
C ILE A 174 3.10 11.72 1.37
N ASN A 175 2.43 12.79 1.77
CA ASN A 175 0.99 12.87 1.64
C ASN A 175 0.59 12.90 0.16
N THR A 176 -0.32 12.00 -0.21
CA THR A 176 -0.92 12.05 -1.55
C THR A 176 -1.91 13.22 -1.60
N ASN A 177 -2.01 13.86 -2.76
CA ASN A 177 -3.03 14.87 -3.03
C ASN A 177 -3.52 14.66 -4.46
N GLU A 178 -4.54 13.81 -4.58
CA GLU A 178 -5.09 13.38 -5.87
C GLU A 178 -5.78 14.56 -6.56
N GLU A 179 -6.47 15.41 -5.81
CA GLU A 179 -7.15 16.61 -6.30
C GLU A 179 -6.16 17.61 -6.91
N LEU A 180 -5.01 17.83 -6.27
CA LEU A 180 -3.95 18.70 -6.80
C LEU A 180 -3.33 18.13 -8.07
N MET A 181 -3.13 16.80 -8.15
CA MET A 181 -2.62 16.16 -9.36
C MET A 181 -3.61 16.29 -10.52
N ILE A 182 -4.91 16.06 -10.28
CA ILE A 182 -5.97 16.28 -11.27
C ILE A 182 -5.98 17.74 -11.71
N ALA A 183 -5.93 18.70 -10.79
CA ALA A 183 -5.93 20.13 -11.11
C ALA A 183 -4.72 20.53 -11.97
N ARG A 184 -3.52 20.02 -11.66
CA ARG A 184 -2.30 20.25 -12.45
C ARG A 184 -2.44 19.69 -13.86
N ASP A 185 -3.02 18.51 -14.02
CA ASP A 185 -3.24 17.91 -15.35
C ASP A 185 -4.30 18.65 -16.14
N VAL A 186 -5.40 19.07 -15.51
CA VAL A 186 -6.41 19.95 -16.13
C VAL A 186 -5.75 21.24 -16.60
N MET A 187 -4.97 21.92 -15.77
CA MET A 187 -4.27 23.14 -16.15
C MET A 187 -3.29 22.91 -17.31
N ARG A 188 -2.53 21.82 -17.29
CA ARG A 188 -1.56 21.45 -18.34
C ARG A 188 -2.22 21.14 -19.68
N LEU A 189 -3.43 20.58 -19.67
CA LEU A 189 -4.16 20.19 -20.89
C LEU A 189 -5.07 21.31 -21.42
N ALA A 190 -5.69 22.09 -20.53
CA ALA A 190 -6.66 23.13 -20.87
C ALA A 190 -6.01 24.47 -21.21
N LEU A 191 -4.80 24.73 -20.70
CA LEU A 191 -4.00 25.89 -21.07
C LEU A 191 -2.95 25.42 -22.10
N PRO A 192 -3.10 25.74 -23.39
CA PRO A 192 -1.99 25.56 -24.34
C PRO A 192 -0.77 26.32 -23.81
N GLU A 193 0.43 25.82 -24.10
CA GLU A 193 1.71 26.47 -23.78
C GLU A 193 1.53 27.98 -23.83
N ALA A 194 1.81 28.64 -22.69
CA ALA A 194 1.66 30.07 -22.54
C ALA A 194 2.09 30.75 -23.84
N GLN A 195 1.12 31.33 -24.57
CA GLN A 195 1.42 32.55 -25.30
C GLN A 195 2.12 33.41 -24.27
N THR A 196 3.43 33.57 -24.47
CA THR A 196 4.31 34.41 -23.68
C THR A 196 3.50 35.62 -23.26
N LEU A 197 3.11 35.69 -21.98
CA LEU A 197 2.51 36.90 -21.43
C LEU A 197 3.66 37.91 -21.43
N THR A 198 3.89 38.54 -22.59
CA THR A 198 4.70 39.73 -22.70
C THR A 198 3.98 40.80 -21.91
N VAL A 199 4.32 40.91 -20.63
CA VAL A 199 4.05 42.12 -19.88
C VAL A 199 4.97 43.17 -20.50
N SER A 200 4.43 44.01 -21.38
CA SER A 200 5.13 45.20 -21.84
C SER A 200 5.38 46.10 -20.63
N ALA A 201 6.63 46.54 -20.50
CA ALA A 201 7.14 47.42 -19.45
C ALA A 201 6.38 48.74 -19.31
#